data_AF-U7QX37-F1
#
_entry.id   AF-U7QX37-F1
#
_cell.length_a   1.000
_cell.length_b   1.000
_cell.length_c   1.000
_cell.angle_alpha   90.00
_cell.angle_beta   90.00
_cell.angle_gamma   90.00
#
_symmetry.space_group_name_H-M   'P 1'
#
loop_
_entity.id
_entity.type
_entity.pdbx_description
1 polymer ?
#
loop_
_entity_poly.entity_id
_entity_poly.type
_entity_poly.pdbx_seq_one_letter_code
_entity_poly.pdbx_strand_id
1 'polypeptide(L)' 'MNCQYTHAESITLILDNYGIHKSWKIRALFKQNPKFNLLFLPVYSPWLNKIERLW' A
#
# COMPACT_ATOMS: atom_id res chain seq x y z
N MET A 1 2.99 6.18 15.40
CA MET A 1 3.08 6.31 13.93
C MET A 1 4.39 7.02 13.62
N ASN A 2 5.29 6.36 12.88
CA ASN A 2 6.65 6.84 12.65
C ASN A 2 6.63 8.16 11.84
N CYS A 3 7.20 9.24 12.37
CA CYS A 3 7.19 10.59 11.77
C CYS A 3 8.13 10.74 10.55
N GLN A 4 8.37 9.68 9.78
CA GLN A 4 9.36 9.73 8.69
C GLN A 4 8.84 10.41 7.41
N TYR A 5 7.52 10.59 7.26
CA TYR A 5 6.90 11.14 6.03
C TYR A 5 5.87 12.24 6.32
N THR A 6 6.04 13.00 7.40
CA THR A 6 5.08 14.02 7.85
C THR A 6 4.82 15.12 6.81
N HIS A 7 5.82 15.42 5.98
CA HIS A 7 5.76 16.47 4.96
C HIS A 7 5.37 15.95 3.56
N ALA A 8 5.12 14.65 3.40
CA ALA A 8 4.73 14.10 2.10
C ALA A 8 3.31 14.57 1.74
N GLU A 9 3.15 15.14 0.55
CA GLU A 9 1.85 15.55 0.01
C GLU A 9 0.96 14.34 -0.28
N SER A 10 1.55 13.28 -0.85
CA SER A 10 0.89 12.00 -1.07
C SER A 10 1.85 10.82 -0.91
N ILE A 11 1.33 9.69 -0.44
CA ILE A 11 2.08 8.45 -0.23
C ILE A 11 1.39 7.34 -1.02
N THR A 12 2.08 6.73 -1.97
CA THR A 12 1.54 5.59 -2.72
C THR A 12 2.08 4.28 -2.13
N LEU A 13 1.17 3.45 -1.65
CA LEU A 13 1.44 2.11 -1.14
C LEU A 13 1.27 1.11 -2.29
N ILE A 14 2.35 0.43 -2.64
CA ILE A 14 2.34 -0.65 -3.63
C ILE A 14 2.10 -1.95 -2.87
N LEU A 15 1.03 -2.65 -3.22
CA LEU A 15 0.57 -3.87 -2.57
C LEU A 15 0.45 -5.00 -3.58
N ASP A 16 0.66 -6.23 -3.12
CA ASP A 16 0.30 -7.43 -3.88
C ASP A 16 -1.24 -7.64 -3.87
N ASN A 17 -1.75 -8.55 -4.69
CA ASN A 17 -3.21 -8.78 -4.81
C ASN A 17 -3.80 -9.64 -3.68
N TYR A 18 -3.14 -9.75 -2.53
CA TYR A 18 -3.64 -10.58 -1.44
C TYR A 18 -4.94 -10.02 -0.84
N GLY A 19 -5.90 -10.92 -0.57
CA GLY A 19 -7.27 -10.55 -0.20
C GLY A 19 -7.40 -9.74 1.09
N ILE A 20 -6.41 -9.80 1.98
CA ILE A 20 -6.42 -9.06 3.27
C ILE A 20 -6.47 -7.55 3.06
N HIS A 21 -5.90 -7.04 1.97
CA HIS A 21 -5.84 -5.61 1.67
C HIS A 21 -7.22 -5.03 1.31
N LYS A 22 -8.17 -5.91 0.96
CA LYS A 22 -9.56 -5.53 0.62
C LYS A 22 -10.47 -5.49 1.85
N SER A 23 -9.95 -5.77 3.04
CA SER A 23 -10.68 -5.77 4.30
C SER A 23 -11.29 -4.40 4.62
N TRP A 24 -12.43 -4.43 5.32
CA TRP A 24 -13.18 -3.24 5.71
C TRP A 24 -12.34 -2.26 6.55
N LYS A 25 -11.48 -2.78 7.44
CA LYS A 25 -10.61 -1.96 8.30
C LYS A 25 -9.66 -1.11 7.46
N ILE A 26 -9.08 -1.72 6.44
CA ILE A 26 -8.13 -1.08 5.53
C ILE A 26 -8.85 0.01 4.72
N ARG A 27 -10.02 -0.30 4.15
CA ARG A 27 -10.86 0.69 3.45
C ARG A 27 -11.27 1.87 4.33
N ALA A 28 -11.64 1.60 5.59
CA ALA A 28 -12.04 2.65 6.54
C ALA A 28 -10.86 3.55 6.93
N LEU A 29 -9.65 2.99 7.06
CA LEU A 29 -8.43 3.74 7.33
C LEU A 29 -8.09 4.68 6.16
N PHE A 30 -8.17 4.19 4.92
CA PHE A 30 -7.89 5.00 3.72
C PHE A 30 -8.94 6.09 3.50
N LYS A 31 -10.21 5.83 3.83
CA LYS A 31 -11.26 6.86 3.79
C LYS A 31 -10.96 8.03 4.74
N GLN A 32 -10.32 7.76 5.88
CA GLN A 32 -9.94 8.79 6.86
C GLN A 32 -8.64 9.51 6.51
N ASN A 33 -7.80 8.92 5.64
CA ASN A 33 -6.47 9.43 5.33
C ASN A 33 -6.30 9.55 3.80
N PRO A 34 -6.80 10.62 3.17
CA PRO A 34 -6.78 10.79 1.71
C PRO A 34 -5.38 10.97 1.12
N LYS A 35 -4.35 11.14 1.97
CA LYS A 35 -2.95 11.23 1.55
C LYS A 35 -2.41 9.90 1.01
N PHE A 36 -3.05 8.78 1.32
CA PHE A 36 -2.56 7.47 0.93
C PHE A 36 -3.30 6.92 -0.29
N ASN A 37 -2.53 6.58 -1.33
CA ASN A 37 -3.00 5.95 -2.54
C ASN A 37 -2.60 4.48 -2.53
N LEU A 38 -3.51 3.59 -2.92
CA LEU A 38 -3.23 2.16 -3.07
C LEU A 38 -3.00 1.81 -4.53
N LEU A 39 -1.87 1.16 -4.82
CA LEU A 39 -1.58 0.56 -6.11
C LEU A 39 -1.46 -0.96 -5.94
N PHE A 40 -2.36 -1.70 -6.58
CA PHE A 40 -2.33 -3.16 -6.55
C PHE A 40 -1.54 -3.70 -7.75
N LEU A 41 -0.60 -4.60 -7.47
CA LEU A 41 0.14 -5.32 -8.49
C LEU A 41 -0.73 -6.40 -9.15
N PRO A 42 -0.50 -6.69 -10.43
CA PRO A 42 -1.18 -7.77 -11.13
C PRO A 42 -0.85 -9.13 -10.52
N VAL A 43 -1.79 -10.07 -10.68
CA VAL A 43 -1.65 -11.44 -10.16
C VAL A 43 -0.43 -12.11 -10.79
N TYR A 44 0.29 -12.92 -10.00
CA TYR A 44 1.47 -13.67 -10.44
C TYR A 44 2.61 -12.82 -11.03
N SER A 45 2.75 -11.56 -10.59
CA SER A 45 3.83 -10.67 -11.04
C SER A 45 4.82 -10.31 -9.92
N PRO A 46 5.53 -11.29 -9.32
CA PRO A 46 6.44 -11.05 -8.20
C PRO A 46 7.61 -10.13 -8.57
N TRP A 47 8.05 -10.13 -9.84
CA TRP A 47 9.12 -9.25 -10.33
C TRP A 47 8.80 -7.75 -10.22
N LEU A 48 7.52 -7.38 -10.11
CA LEU A 48 7.09 -5.99 -9.89
C LEU A 48 7.14 -5.58 -8.41
N ASN A 49 7.14 -6.56 -7.49
CA ASN A 49 7.23 -6.29 -6.07
C ASN A 49 8.70 -6.17 -5.65
N LYS A 50 9.17 -4.94 -5.40
CA LYS A 50 10.55 -4.68 -4.98
C LYS A 50 10.92 -5.37 -3.66
N ILE A 51 9.95 -5.65 -2.79
CA ILE A 51 10.17 -6.35 -1.52
C ILE A 51 10.70 -7.76 -1.78
N GLU A 52 10.32 -8.39 -2.89
CA GLU A 52 10.79 -9.74 -3.25
C GLU A 52 12.31 -9.80 -3.50
N ARG A 53 12.97 -8.65 -3.68
CA ARG A 53 14.44 -8.57 -3.83
C ARG A 53 15.20 -8.51 -2.50
N LEU A 54 14.50 -8.36 -1.38
CA LEU A 54 15.09 -8.23 -0.04
C LEU A 54 15.07 -9.54 0.77
N TRP A 55 14.44 -10.58 0.24
CA TRP A 55 14.53 -11.95 0.76
C TRP A 55 15.82 -12.62 0.31
#